data_AF-A0A132N859-F1
#
_entry.id   AF-A0A132N859-F1
#
_cell.length_a   1.000
_cell.length_b   1.000
_cell.length_c   1.000
_cell.angle_alpha   90.00
_cell.angle_beta   90.00
_cell.angle_gamma   90.00
#
_symmetry.space_group_name_H-M   'P 1'
#
loop_
_entity.id
_entity.type
_entity.pdbx_description
1 polymer ?
#
loop_
_entity_poly.entity_id
_entity_poly.type
_entity_poly.pdbx_seq_one_letter_code
_entity_poly.pdbx_strand_id
1 'polypeptide(L)'
;MHPHEQEYFNVLLQLAVDRFSERIVQRTAGAKNALERLRSDPQGDGVWLDAFVEAFFRDALLDQPAGWTFIVQALSARRLDAPAVLTLVPEAKTYGELVSRLAVRAFADLLRQKTEEALEQALAFGGEE
;
A
#
# COMPACT_ATOMS: atom_id res chain seq x y z
N MET A 1 14.70 -13.24 -4.32
CA MET A 1 13.76 -13.00 -5.43
C MET A 1 14.58 -12.75 -6.69
N HIS A 2 14.16 -13.28 -7.83
CA HIS A 2 14.84 -13.09 -9.10
C HIS A 2 14.60 -11.66 -9.65
N PRO A 3 15.47 -11.14 -10.53
CA PRO A 3 15.31 -9.78 -11.07
C PRO A 3 13.99 -9.54 -11.79
N HIS A 4 13.44 -10.54 -12.50
CA HIS A 4 12.17 -10.41 -13.21
C HIS A 4 10.96 -10.35 -12.26
N GLU A 5 11.01 -11.07 -11.13
CA GLU A 5 9.99 -11.00 -10.07
C GLU A 5 10.02 -9.63 -9.38
N GLN A 6 11.22 -9.07 -9.20
CA GLN A 6 11.38 -7.70 -8.68
C GLN A 6 10.78 -6.67 -9.63
N GLU A 7 11.03 -6.81 -10.93
CA GLU A 7 10.45 -5.90 -11.92
C GLU A 7 8.93 -6.01 -11.97
N TYR A 8 8.40 -7.24 -11.91
CA TYR A 8 6.96 -7.46 -11.80
C TYR A 8 6.36 -6.80 -10.56
N PHE A 9 7.02 -6.91 -9.41
CA PHE A 9 6.62 -6.20 -8.20
C PHE A 9 6.63 -4.67 -8.39
N ASN A 10 7.66 -4.12 -9.02
CA ASN A 10 7.76 -2.68 -9.27
C ASN A 10 6.62 -2.18 -10.16
N VAL A 11 6.26 -2.93 -11.20
CA VAL A 11 5.12 -2.61 -12.08
C VAL A 11 3.81 -2.62 -11.30
N LEU A 12 3.59 -3.63 -10.46
CA LEU A 12 2.41 -3.70 -9.59
C LEU A 12 2.34 -2.52 -8.61
N LEU A 13 3.47 -2.16 -8.02
CA LEU A 13 3.54 -1.04 -7.09
C LEU A 13 3.20 0.28 -7.79
N GLN A 14 3.76 0.54 -8.97
CA GLN A 14 3.47 1.75 -9.72
C GLN A 14 1.97 1.83 -10.05
N LEU A 15 1.39 0.74 -10.53
CA LEU A 15 -0.04 0.67 -10.83
C LEU A 15 -0.91 0.93 -9.59
N ALA A 16 -0.51 0.40 -8.42
CA ALA A 16 -1.21 0.66 -7.16
C ALA A 16 -1.12 2.13 -6.75
N VAL A 17 0.04 2.76 -6.88
CA VAL A 17 0.26 4.18 -6.57
C VAL A 17 -0.60 5.06 -7.46
N ASP A 18 -0.61 4.83 -8.77
CA ASP A 18 -1.39 5.64 -9.72
C ASP A 18 -2.89 5.56 -9.40
N ARG A 19 -3.41 4.34 -9.28
CA ARG A 19 -4.84 4.10 -8.97
C ARG A 19 -5.26 4.63 -7.62
N PHE A 20 -4.41 4.47 -6.60
CA PHE A 20 -4.73 4.92 -5.26
C PHE A 20 -4.72 6.45 -5.18
N SER A 21 -3.68 7.08 -5.75
CA SER A 21 -3.54 8.54 -5.81
C SER A 21 -4.74 9.18 -6.49
N GLU A 22 -5.13 8.69 -7.68
CA GLU A 22 -6.29 9.19 -8.41
C GLU A 22 -7.57 9.08 -7.56
N ARG A 23 -7.79 7.92 -6.95
CA ARG A 23 -8.99 7.63 -6.16
C ARG A 23 -9.11 8.51 -4.93
N ILE A 24 -8.02 8.71 -4.18
CA ILE A 24 -8.08 9.56 -2.99
C ILE A 24 -8.23 11.04 -3.35
N VAL A 25 -7.58 11.51 -4.43
CA VAL A 25 -7.74 12.89 -4.94
C VAL A 25 -9.20 13.18 -5.28
N GLN A 26 -9.87 12.27 -5.99
CA GLN A 26 -11.28 12.41 -6.34
C GLN A 26 -12.17 12.45 -5.08
N ARG A 27 -11.90 11.59 -4.09
CA ARG A 27 -12.71 11.46 -2.88
C ARG A 27 -12.53 12.59 -1.89
N THR A 28 -11.34 13.17 -1.83
CA THR A 28 -11.00 14.25 -0.89
C THR A 28 -11.09 15.63 -1.54
N ALA A 29 -11.57 15.70 -2.79
CA ALA A 29 -11.69 16.92 -3.57
C ALA A 29 -10.36 17.68 -3.73
N GLY A 30 -9.28 16.96 -4.08
CA GLY A 30 -7.99 17.54 -4.46
C GLY A 30 -6.77 16.90 -3.77
N ALA A 31 -5.60 17.09 -4.40
CA ALA A 31 -4.33 16.50 -3.97
C ALA A 31 -3.85 16.99 -2.60
N LYS A 32 -4.08 18.26 -2.26
CA LYS A 32 -3.71 18.81 -0.96
C LYS A 32 -4.48 18.11 0.18
N ASN A 33 -5.80 18.04 0.05
CA ASN A 33 -6.66 17.36 1.02
C ASN A 33 -6.35 15.85 1.10
N ALA A 34 -6.03 15.23 -0.04
CA ALA A 34 -5.63 13.83 -0.08
C ALA A 34 -4.36 13.58 0.74
N LEU A 35 -3.33 14.42 0.55
CA LEU A 35 -2.06 14.32 1.26
C LEU A 35 -2.24 14.55 2.76
N GLU A 36 -2.99 15.58 3.16
CA GLU A 36 -3.27 15.88 4.57
C GLU A 36 -4.01 14.73 5.26
N ARG A 37 -5.01 14.14 4.59
CA ARG A 37 -5.76 12.99 5.13
C ARG A 37 -4.91 11.73 5.20
N LEU A 38 -4.16 11.43 4.14
CA LEU A 38 -3.28 10.25 4.10
C LEU A 38 -2.24 10.25 5.24
N ARG A 39 -1.76 11.44 5.63
CA ARG A 39 -0.80 11.61 6.73
C ARG A 39 -1.42 11.53 8.11
N SER A 40 -2.63 12.08 8.26
CA SER A 40 -3.31 12.16 9.55
C SER A 40 -4.01 10.86 9.93
N ASP A 41 -4.73 10.25 8.99
CA ASP A 41 -5.44 8.99 9.17
C ASP A 41 -5.53 8.21 7.85
N PRO A 42 -4.57 7.31 7.57
CA PRO A 42 -4.57 6.48 6.36
C PRO A 42 -5.79 5.53 6.26
N GLN A 43 -6.51 5.29 7.35
CA GLN A 43 -7.72 4.46 7.37
C GLN A 43 -9.01 5.29 7.45
N GLY A 44 -8.88 6.61 7.49
CA GLY A 44 -9.99 7.54 7.59
C GLY A 44 -10.83 7.63 6.32
N ASP A 45 -11.97 8.29 6.46
CA ASP A 45 -12.96 8.45 5.38
C ASP A 45 -12.36 9.11 4.14
N GLY A 46 -12.57 8.44 3.00
CA GLY A 46 -12.04 8.84 1.70
C GLY A 46 -10.69 8.24 1.34
N VAL A 47 -9.95 7.68 2.31
CA VAL A 47 -8.63 7.04 2.09
C VAL A 47 -8.76 5.52 2.11
N TRP A 48 -9.08 4.92 3.27
CA TRP A 48 -9.24 3.47 3.48
C TRP A 48 -8.13 2.63 2.84
N LEU A 49 -6.87 2.92 3.21
CA LEU A 49 -5.68 2.32 2.59
C LEU A 49 -5.68 0.80 2.62
N ASP A 50 -5.99 0.18 3.77
CA ASP A 50 -5.91 -1.28 3.90
C ASP A 50 -6.97 -1.96 3.03
N ALA A 51 -8.18 -1.42 3.01
CA ALA A 51 -9.27 -1.90 2.16
C ALA A 51 -8.94 -1.78 0.66
N PHE A 52 -8.21 -0.73 0.26
CA PHE A 52 -7.71 -0.61 -1.10
C PHE A 52 -6.67 -1.69 -1.41
N VAL A 53 -5.70 -1.93 -0.53
CA VAL A 53 -4.67 -2.96 -0.73
C VAL A 53 -5.27 -4.34 -0.84
N GLU A 54 -6.23 -4.68 0.02
CA GLU A 54 -6.95 -5.95 -0.06
C GLU A 54 -7.71 -6.12 -1.38
N ALA A 55 -8.40 -5.07 -1.84
CA ALA A 55 -9.09 -5.09 -3.13
C ALA A 55 -8.09 -5.22 -4.29
N PHE A 56 -7.00 -4.48 -4.25
CA PHE A 56 -5.93 -4.54 -5.25
C PHE A 56 -5.30 -5.93 -5.30
N PHE A 57 -5.08 -6.58 -4.17
CA PHE A 57 -4.55 -7.95 -4.13
C PHE A 57 -5.51 -8.95 -4.76
N ARG A 58 -6.82 -8.84 -4.50
CA ARG A 58 -7.83 -9.67 -5.18
C ARG A 58 -7.80 -9.45 -6.69
N ASP A 59 -7.80 -8.19 -7.13
CA ASP A 59 -7.78 -7.84 -8.56
C ASP A 59 -6.50 -8.32 -9.27
N ALA A 60 -5.38 -8.33 -8.55
CA ALA A 60 -4.08 -8.78 -9.04
C ALA A 60 -3.80 -10.28 -8.82
N LEU A 61 -4.77 -11.06 -8.31
CA LEU A 61 -4.64 -12.49 -8.00
C LEU A 61 -3.52 -12.81 -6.98
N LEU A 62 -3.27 -11.88 -6.06
CA LEU A 62 -2.31 -11.97 -4.97
C LEU A 62 -2.94 -12.39 -3.64
N ASP A 63 -4.26 -12.50 -3.55
CA ASP A 63 -5.05 -12.86 -2.36
C ASP A 63 -5.00 -14.35 -2.02
N GLN A 64 -3.82 -14.94 -2.14
CA GLN A 64 -3.54 -16.36 -1.93
C GLN A 64 -2.13 -16.55 -1.37
N PRO A 65 -1.81 -17.71 -0.74
CA PRO A 65 -0.53 -17.92 -0.08
C PRO A 65 0.70 -17.56 -0.92
N ALA A 66 0.73 -17.96 -2.19
CA ALA A 66 1.82 -17.64 -3.10
C ALA A 66 1.99 -16.13 -3.32
N GLY A 67 0.88 -15.41 -3.49
CA GLY A 67 0.87 -13.95 -3.66
C GLY A 67 1.34 -13.21 -2.42
N TRP A 68 0.84 -13.57 -1.23
CA TRP A 68 1.29 -12.96 0.01
C TRP A 68 2.79 -13.18 0.25
N THR A 69 3.28 -14.40 0.01
CA THR A 69 4.72 -14.69 0.14
C THR A 69 5.57 -13.92 -0.87
N PHE A 70 5.08 -13.73 -2.11
CA PHE A 70 5.75 -12.92 -3.12
C PHE A 70 5.92 -11.47 -2.64
N ILE A 71 4.86 -10.87 -2.08
CA ILE A 71 4.91 -9.51 -1.53
C ILE A 71 5.91 -9.42 -0.36
N VAL A 72 5.82 -10.33 0.61
CA VAL A 72 6.73 -10.34 1.76
C VAL A 72 8.18 -10.55 1.32
N GLN A 73 8.42 -11.39 0.32
CA GLN A 73 9.75 -11.62 -0.22
C GLN A 73 10.31 -10.36 -0.90
N ALA A 74 9.49 -9.66 -1.70
CA ALA A 74 9.87 -8.40 -2.34
C ALA A 74 10.22 -7.30 -1.33
N LEU A 75 9.59 -7.34 -0.15
CA LEU A 75 9.77 -6.37 0.92
C LEU A 75 10.73 -6.85 2.03
N SER A 76 11.39 -8.00 1.87
CA SER A 76 12.18 -8.64 2.94
C SER A 76 13.33 -7.80 3.50
N ALA A 77 13.90 -6.90 2.68
CA ALA A 77 14.98 -5.99 3.11
C ALA A 77 14.48 -4.69 3.76
N ARG A 78 13.17 -4.41 3.72
CA ARG A 78 12.60 -3.20 4.33
C ARG A 78 12.55 -3.33 5.85
N ARG A 79 12.80 -2.22 6.54
CA ARG A 79 12.60 -2.15 7.99
C ARG A 79 11.11 -2.20 8.31
N LEU A 80 10.77 -3.03 9.29
CA LEU A 80 9.43 -3.15 9.84
C LEU A 80 9.29 -2.21 11.03
N ASP A 81 8.12 -1.61 11.17
CA ASP A 81 7.70 -1.01 12.43
C ASP A 81 7.24 -2.14 13.37
N ALA A 82 8.19 -2.64 14.18
CA ALA A 82 7.98 -3.83 15.01
C ALA A 82 6.74 -3.75 15.91
N PRO A 83 6.47 -2.63 16.64
CA PRO A 83 5.21 -2.45 17.38
C PRO A 83 3.94 -2.69 16.56
N ALA A 84 3.85 -2.15 15.35
CA ALA A 84 2.67 -2.28 14.49
C ALA A 84 2.49 -3.70 13.93
N VAL A 85 3.58 -4.46 13.77
CA VAL A 85 3.53 -5.85 13.29
C VAL A 85 3.20 -6.82 14.42
N LEU A 86 3.66 -6.56 15.64
CA LEU A 86 3.43 -7.43 16.79
C LEU A 86 1.95 -7.53 17.18
N THR A 87 1.13 -6.53 16.86
CA THR A 87 -0.34 -6.59 17.06
C THR A 87 -1.04 -7.56 16.11
N LEU A 88 -0.41 -7.96 15.00
CA LEU A 88 -1.00 -8.90 14.04
C LEU A 88 -0.94 -10.37 14.52
N VAL A 89 0.01 -10.69 15.39
CA VAL A 89 0.29 -12.07 15.83
C VAL A 89 -0.84 -12.66 16.68
N PRO A 90 -1.38 -11.97 17.69
CA PRO A 90 -2.44 -12.52 18.54
C PRO A 90 -3.76 -12.77 17.81
N GLU A 91 -4.00 -12.09 16.69
CA GLU A 91 -5.26 -12.14 15.95
C GLU A 91 -5.29 -13.20 14.84
N ALA A 92 -4.13 -13.75 14.46
CA ALA A 92 -4.03 -14.77 13.43
C ALA A 92 -4.24 -16.17 14.01
N LYS A 93 -5.16 -16.93 13.41
CA LYS A 93 -5.43 -18.34 13.78
C LYS A 93 -4.57 -19.32 12.98
N THR A 94 -4.02 -18.89 11.84
CA THR A 94 -3.19 -19.73 10.96
C THR A 94 -1.97 -18.95 10.44
N TYR A 95 -0.93 -19.66 10.01
CA TYR A 95 0.22 -19.04 9.33
C TYR A 95 -0.18 -18.32 8.05
N GLY A 96 -1.17 -18.83 7.31
CA GLY A 96 -1.70 -18.17 6.12
C GLY A 96 -2.29 -16.80 6.45
N GLU A 97 -3.11 -16.71 7.49
CA GLU A 97 -3.67 -15.44 7.98
C GLU A 97 -2.57 -14.47 8.44
N LEU A 98 -1.55 -14.98 9.15
CA LEU A 98 -0.42 -14.15 9.59
C LEU A 98 0.35 -13.57 8.40
N VAL A 99 0.67 -14.40 7.40
CA VAL A 99 1.41 -13.98 6.20
C VAL A 99 0.56 -13.03 5.36
N SER A 100 -0.74 -13.28 5.23
CA SER A 100 -1.69 -12.36 4.56
C SER A 100 -1.69 -10.99 5.21
N ARG A 101 -1.87 -10.93 6.54
CA ARG A 101 -1.87 -9.67 7.30
C ARG A 101 -0.54 -8.93 7.16
N LEU A 102 0.59 -9.65 7.23
CA LEU A 102 1.91 -9.07 7.04
C LEU A 102 2.09 -8.50 5.63
N ALA A 103 1.65 -9.23 4.60
CA ALA A 103 1.73 -8.79 3.21
C ALA A 103 0.91 -7.51 2.97
N VAL A 104 -0.35 -7.48 3.43
CA VAL A 104 -1.21 -6.29 3.35
C VAL A 104 -0.57 -5.11 4.06
N ARG A 105 -0.12 -5.30 5.30
CA ARG A 105 0.48 -4.22 6.08
C ARG A 105 1.75 -3.66 5.45
N ALA A 106 2.68 -4.55 5.06
CA ALA A 106 3.94 -4.14 4.47
C ALA A 106 3.74 -3.41 3.13
N PHE A 107 2.79 -3.87 2.32
CA PHE A 107 2.44 -3.20 1.07
C PHE A 107 1.74 -1.87 1.29
N ALA A 108 0.81 -1.80 2.25
CA ALA A 108 0.13 -0.55 2.64
C ALA A 108 1.14 0.51 3.09
N ASP A 109 2.09 0.16 3.94
CA ASP A 109 3.13 1.10 4.41
C ASP A 109 3.99 1.64 3.25
N LEU A 110 4.33 0.79 2.27
CA LEU A 110 5.04 1.22 1.06
C LEU A 110 4.16 2.07 0.15
N LEU A 111 2.92 1.65 -0.08
CA LEU A 111 1.97 2.36 -0.93
C LEU A 111 1.69 3.75 -0.36
N ARG A 112 1.50 3.89 0.96
CA ARG A 112 1.34 5.18 1.63
C ARG A 112 2.51 6.10 1.29
N GLN A 113 3.73 5.65 1.54
CA GLN A 113 4.93 6.46 1.29
C GLN A 113 5.01 6.89 -0.18
N LYS A 114 4.80 5.98 -1.13
CA LYS A 114 4.88 6.28 -2.56
C LYS A 114 3.77 7.18 -3.06
N THR A 115 2.59 7.07 -2.46
CA THR A 115 1.46 7.95 -2.74
C THR A 115 1.73 9.36 -2.20
N GLU A 116 2.29 9.48 -0.99
CA GLU A 116 2.73 10.79 -0.47
C GLU A 116 3.74 11.46 -1.43
N GLU A 117 4.77 10.73 -1.84
CA GLU A 117 5.78 11.22 -2.81
C GLU A 117 5.12 11.69 -4.12
N ALA A 118 4.19 10.90 -4.67
CA ALA A 118 3.45 11.25 -5.90
C ALA A 118 2.56 12.50 -5.74
N LEU A 119 1.83 12.62 -4.62
CA LEU A 119 0.99 13.78 -4.34
C LEU A 119 1.82 15.06 -4.13
N GLU A 120 2.95 14.95 -3.45
CA GLU A 120 3.89 16.07 -3.27
C GLU A 120 4.46 16.56 -4.60
N GLN A 121 4.86 15.64 -5.47
CA GLN A 121 5.29 15.97 -6.82
C GLN A 121 4.16 16.64 -7.60
N ALA A 122 2.95 16.10 -7.58
CA ALA A 122 1.80 16.69 -8.25
C ALA A 122 1.50 18.12 -7.75
N LEU A 123 1.63 18.38 -6.44
CA LEU A 123 1.45 19.72 -5.87
C LEU A 123 2.58 20.68 -6.24
N ALA A 124 3.82 20.19 -6.34
CA ALA A 124 4.97 21.00 -6.71
C ALA A 124 4.95 21.39 -8.20
N PHE A 125 4.44 20.52 -9.07
CA PHE A 125 4.40 20.75 -10.53
C PHE A 125 3.02 21.21 -11.06
N GLY A 126 1.95 21.05 -10.29
CA GLY A 126 0.57 21.44 -10.64
C GLY A 126 0.11 22.78 -10.06
N GLY A 127 1.04 23.64 -9.62
CA GLY A 127 0.76 24.91 -8.95
C GLY A 127 0.37 26.10 -9.85
N GLU A 128 -0.02 25.87 -11.11
CA GLU A 128 -0.43 26.94 -12.05
C GLU A 128 -1.65 26.51 -12.88
N GLU A 129 -2.83 26.38 -12.28
CA GLU A 129 -4.12 26.57 -12.97
C GLU A 129 -5.18 27.19 -12.04
#